data_AF-A0A371JD42-F1
#
_entry.id   AF-A0A371JD42-F1
#
_cell.length_a   1.000
_cell.length_b   1.000
_cell.length_c   1.000
_cell.angle_alpha   90.00
_cell.angle_beta   90.00
_cell.angle_gamma   90.00
#
_symmetry.space_group_name_H-M   'P 1'
#
loop_
_entity.id
_entity.type
_entity.pdbx_description
1 polymer ?
#
loop_
_entity_poly.entity_id
_entity_poly.type
_entity_poly.pdbx_seq_one_letter_code
_entity_poly.pdbx_strand_id
1 'polypeptide(L)'
;MTFTKLVEKISKEYSIDILSVGTDMEIHDVALIDNKHDNSYKNTLYFGYDRQLKNLAFLPSQCILAKTPDMNLTNFSLTNIALVTEDNLFTVFNEAKAFIEATRSKGIFEELTALADKTHCLEAVINTASVRLGNSLLFCDMN
;
A
#
# COMPACT_ATOMS: atom_id res chain seq x y z
N MET A 1 1.37 7.13 2.58
CA MET A 1 0.55 7.57 1.41
C MET A 1 -0.86 7.02 1.56
N THR A 2 -1.90 7.78 1.23
CA THR A 2 -3.30 7.37 1.43
C THR A 2 -3.94 6.87 0.13
N PHE A 3 -5.09 6.19 0.22
CA PHE A 3 -5.79 5.61 -0.93
C PHE A 3 -6.21 6.67 -1.94
N THR A 4 -6.79 7.78 -1.46
CA THR A 4 -7.24 8.87 -2.34
C THR A 4 -6.09 9.41 -3.18
N LYS A 5 -4.94 9.69 -2.54
CA LYS A 5 -3.74 10.19 -3.23
C LYS A 5 -3.14 9.18 -4.21
N LEU A 6 -3.22 7.90 -3.89
CA LEU A 6 -2.74 6.84 -4.77
C LEU A 6 -3.61 6.74 -6.03
N VAL A 7 -4.93 6.69 -5.85
CA VAL A 7 -5.88 6.63 -6.97
C VAL A 7 -5.76 7.87 -7.86
N GLU A 8 -5.60 9.06 -7.29
CA GLU A 8 -5.35 10.30 -8.05
C GLU A 8 -4.07 10.28 -8.90
N LYS A 9 -3.04 9.55 -8.46
CA LYS A 9 -1.81 9.39 -9.24
C LYS A 9 -2.02 8.43 -10.39
N ILE A 10 -2.56 7.25 -10.08
CA ILE A 10 -2.75 6.18 -11.06
C ILE A 10 -3.81 6.56 -12.10
N SER A 11 -4.83 7.34 -11.72
CA SER A 11 -5.89 7.78 -12.63
C SER A 11 -5.40 8.71 -13.76
N LYS A 12 -4.16 9.18 -13.71
CA LYS A 12 -3.52 9.95 -14.79
C LYS A 12 -3.15 9.08 -16.00
N GLU A 13 -2.86 7.80 -15.76
CA GLU A 13 -2.38 6.87 -16.78
C GLU A 13 -3.39 5.74 -17.06
N TYR A 14 -4.23 5.39 -16.08
CA TYR A 14 -5.19 4.29 -16.19
C TYR A 14 -6.62 4.74 -15.88
N SER A 15 -7.59 4.11 -16.51
CA SER A 15 -9.00 4.26 -16.16
C SER A 15 -9.26 3.51 -14.84
N ILE A 16 -9.59 4.28 -13.79
CA ILE A 16 -10.00 3.78 -12.48
C ILE A 16 -11.40 4.29 -12.16
N ASP A 17 -12.31 3.38 -11.80
CA ASP A 17 -13.64 3.71 -11.29
C ASP A 17 -13.66 3.59 -9.77
N ILE A 18 -13.88 4.69 -9.05
CA ILE A 18 -13.99 4.66 -7.59
C ILE A 18 -15.41 4.20 -7.22
N LEU A 19 -15.53 3.08 -6.50
CA LEU A 19 -16.82 2.56 -6.03
C LEU A 19 -17.20 3.08 -4.65
N SER A 20 -16.22 3.16 -3.76
CA SER A 20 -16.44 3.61 -2.39
C SER A 20 -15.18 4.21 -1.80
N VAL A 21 -15.38 5.25 -0.99
CA VAL A 21 -14.33 5.88 -0.20
C VAL A 21 -14.78 5.84 1.25
N GLY A 22 -14.10 5.01 2.04
CA GLY A 22 -14.22 4.95 3.49
C GLY A 22 -13.16 5.84 4.16
N THR A 23 -12.57 5.34 5.25
CA THR A 23 -11.55 6.08 5.99
C THR A 23 -10.22 6.07 5.24
N ASP A 24 -9.67 7.25 4.93
CA ASP A 24 -8.42 7.40 4.18
C ASP A 24 -7.20 7.18 5.10
N MET A 25 -6.86 5.92 5.33
CA MET A 25 -5.74 5.50 6.16
C MET A 25 -4.42 5.48 5.38
N GLU A 26 -3.29 5.60 6.08
CA GLU A 26 -1.98 5.39 5.45
C GLU A 26 -1.80 3.94 5.01
N ILE A 27 -1.45 3.77 3.74
CA ILE A 27 -1.06 2.50 3.14
C ILE A 27 0.43 2.28 3.39
N HIS A 28 0.75 1.16 4.03
CA HIS A 28 2.11 0.74 4.36
C HIS A 28 2.61 -0.38 3.46
N ASP A 29 1.70 -1.16 2.87
CA ASP A 29 2.02 -2.35 2.10
C ASP A 29 0.96 -2.62 1.02
N VAL A 30 1.31 -3.48 0.06
CA VAL A 30 0.44 -3.95 -1.01
C VAL A 30 0.51 -5.46 -1.16
N ALA A 31 -0.65 -6.08 -1.33
CA ALA A 31 -0.76 -7.53 -1.45
C ALA A 31 -1.81 -7.95 -2.46
N LEU A 32 -1.70 -9.19 -2.96
CA LEU A 32 -2.74 -9.82 -3.77
C LEU A 32 -3.74 -10.53 -2.85
N ILE A 33 -5.01 -10.55 -3.26
CA ILE A 33 -6.09 -11.30 -2.60
C ILE A 33 -5.88 -12.79 -2.85
N ASP A 34 -5.54 -13.53 -1.80
CA ASP A 34 -5.16 -14.95 -1.84
C ASP A 34 -6.08 -15.87 -1.00
N ASN A 35 -7.20 -15.35 -0.51
CA ASN A 35 -8.14 -16.00 0.41
C ASN A 35 -7.55 -16.48 1.76
N LYS A 36 -6.33 -16.05 2.12
CA LYS A 36 -5.69 -16.35 3.42
C LYS A 36 -5.47 -15.11 4.28
N HIS A 37 -5.91 -13.95 3.81
CA HIS A 37 -5.68 -12.69 4.47
C HIS A 37 -6.54 -12.55 5.72
N ASP A 38 -5.87 -12.16 6.79
CA ASP A 38 -6.47 -11.80 8.06
C ASP A 38 -6.85 -10.31 8.02
N ASN A 39 -8.01 -9.95 8.58
CA ASN A 39 -8.52 -8.57 8.65
C ASN A 39 -7.68 -7.67 9.58
N SER A 40 -6.59 -8.22 10.14
CA SER A 40 -5.65 -7.53 11.02
C SER A 40 -4.81 -6.47 10.29
N TYR A 41 -4.67 -6.53 8.96
CA TYR A 41 -3.82 -5.61 8.19
C TYR A 41 -4.60 -4.48 7.49
N LYS A 42 -5.16 -3.54 8.28
CA LYS A 42 -5.94 -2.40 7.75
C LYS A 42 -5.13 -1.40 6.89
N ASN A 43 -3.81 -1.40 7.07
CA ASN A 43 -2.86 -0.54 6.35
C ASN A 43 -2.31 -1.18 5.06
N THR A 44 -2.83 -2.34 4.66
CA THR A 44 -2.43 -3.00 3.41
C THR A 44 -3.47 -2.74 2.33
N LEU A 45 -3.01 -2.32 1.16
CA LEU A 45 -3.85 -2.16 -0.03
C LEU A 45 -3.88 -3.48 -0.81
N TYR A 46 -5.07 -4.06 -0.93
CA TYR A 46 -5.23 -5.35 -1.59
C TYR A 46 -5.61 -5.22 -3.06
N PHE A 47 -5.06 -6.11 -3.89
CA PHE A 47 -5.33 -6.20 -5.32
C PHE A 47 -5.89 -7.56 -5.68
N GLY A 48 -6.85 -7.60 -6.60
CA GLY A 48 -7.40 -8.87 -7.06
C GLY A 48 -8.54 -8.67 -8.03
N TYR A 49 -9.37 -9.69 -8.18
CA TYR A 49 -10.58 -9.63 -8.98
C TYR A 49 -11.79 -9.43 -8.09
N ASP A 50 -12.76 -8.65 -8.54
CA ASP A 50 -14.03 -8.42 -7.83
C ASP A 50 -14.77 -9.73 -7.44
N ARG A 51 -14.70 -10.77 -8.26
CA ARG A 51 -15.27 -12.10 -7.98
C ARG A 51 -14.69 -12.74 -6.71
N GLN A 52 -13.47 -12.39 -6.32
CA GLN A 52 -12.84 -12.92 -5.11
C GLN A 52 -13.50 -12.36 -3.84
N LEU A 53 -14.13 -11.18 -3.90
CA LEU A 53 -14.86 -10.61 -2.77
C LEU A 53 -16.06 -11.45 -2.32
N LYS A 54 -16.69 -12.24 -3.22
CA LYS A 54 -17.83 -13.11 -2.83
C LYS A 54 -17.43 -14.22 -1.86
N ASN A 55 -16.19 -14.69 -1.97
CA ASN A 55 -15.71 -15.84 -1.22
C ASN A 55 -14.95 -15.42 0.06
N LEU A 56 -14.99 -14.14 0.38
CA LEU A 56 -14.22 -13.57 1.46
C LEU A 56 -15.03 -13.51 2.76
N ALA A 57 -14.47 -14.11 3.81
CA ALA A 57 -15.04 -14.02 5.16
C ALA A 57 -14.98 -12.58 5.70
N PHE A 58 -13.99 -11.79 5.27
CA PHE A 58 -13.80 -10.40 5.66
C PHE A 58 -13.40 -9.56 4.47
N LEU A 59 -13.95 -8.35 4.37
CA LEU A 59 -13.55 -7.41 3.33
C LEU A 59 -12.29 -6.63 3.74
N PRO A 60 -11.32 -6.47 2.83
CA PRO A 60 -10.20 -5.57 3.04
C PRO A 60 -10.67 -4.15 3.31
N SER A 61 -9.96 -3.43 4.18
CA SER A 61 -10.25 -2.01 4.43
C SER A 61 -10.05 -1.15 3.17
N GLN A 62 -9.09 -1.53 2.33
CA GLN A 62 -8.71 -0.80 1.12
C GLN A 62 -8.33 -1.79 0.01
N CYS A 63 -8.95 -1.71 -1.16
CA CYS A 63 -8.61 -2.56 -2.30
C CYS A 63 -8.82 -1.89 -3.67
N ILE A 64 -8.07 -2.38 -4.66
CA ILE A 64 -8.23 -2.07 -6.08
C ILE A 64 -8.49 -3.38 -6.81
N LEU A 65 -9.61 -3.47 -7.53
CA LEU A 65 -10.08 -4.73 -8.09
C LEU A 65 -10.21 -4.64 -9.61
N ALA A 66 -9.85 -5.71 -10.29
CA ALA A 66 -10.19 -5.90 -11.67
C ALA A 66 -11.69 -6.16 -11.80
N LYS A 67 -12.36 -5.36 -12.63
CA LYS A 67 -13.79 -5.48 -12.93
C LYS A 67 -14.03 -6.66 -13.87
N THR A 68 -14.80 -7.64 -13.40
CA THR A 68 -15.28 -8.74 -14.23
C THR A 68 -16.72 -8.46 -14.71
N PRO A 69 -17.15 -9.02 -15.86
CA PRO A 69 -18.46 -8.69 -16.46
C PRO A 69 -19.68 -9.02 -15.58
N ASP A 70 -19.55 -9.98 -14.67
CA ASP A 70 -20.66 -10.61 -13.95
C ASP A 70 -20.86 -10.09 -12.52
N MET A 71 -20.18 -9.01 -12.13
CA MET A 71 -20.20 -8.52 -10.75
C MET A 71 -20.92 -7.17 -10.58
N ASN A 72 -22.04 -7.21 -9.87
CA ASN A 72 -22.68 -6.03 -9.29
C ASN A 72 -22.20 -5.86 -7.85
N LEU A 73 -21.20 -5.00 -7.67
CA LEU A 73 -20.70 -4.59 -6.37
C LEU A 73 -21.66 -3.55 -5.77
N THR A 74 -22.45 -3.93 -4.77
CA THR A 74 -23.35 -3.01 -4.06
C THR A 74 -23.03 -2.94 -2.56
N ASN A 75 -23.06 -1.71 -2.02
CA ASN A 75 -22.99 -1.36 -0.60
C ASN A 75 -21.71 -1.72 0.16
N PHE A 76 -20.62 -1.03 -0.16
CA PHE A 76 -19.38 -1.04 0.64
C PHE A 76 -19.16 0.32 1.33
N SER A 77 -20.05 0.68 2.25
CA SER A 77 -20.11 2.04 2.83
C SER A 77 -18.97 2.39 3.79
N LEU A 78 -17.96 1.51 3.98
CA LEU A 78 -16.88 1.70 4.95
C LEU A 78 -15.49 1.32 4.42
N THR A 79 -15.36 0.85 3.19
CA THR A 79 -14.10 0.38 2.61
C THR A 79 -13.71 1.22 1.42
N ASN A 80 -12.42 1.45 1.23
CA ASN A 80 -11.90 2.10 0.04
C ASN A 80 -11.85 1.07 -1.10
N ILE A 81 -12.64 1.27 -2.14
CA ILE A 81 -12.70 0.36 -3.28
C ILE A 81 -12.62 1.15 -4.58
N ALA A 82 -11.70 0.74 -5.43
CA ALA A 82 -11.58 1.21 -6.81
C ALA A 82 -11.54 0.01 -7.76
N LEU A 83 -11.99 0.23 -9.00
CA LEU A 83 -11.97 -0.76 -10.06
C LEU A 83 -11.01 -0.35 -11.17
N VAL A 84 -10.37 -1.35 -11.76
CA VAL A 84 -9.54 -1.25 -12.97
C VAL A 84 -10.00 -2.26 -14.00
N THR A 85 -9.58 -2.07 -15.26
CA THR A 85 -9.71 -3.12 -16.27
C THR A 85 -8.82 -4.31 -15.92
N GLU A 86 -9.24 -5.53 -16.30
CA GLU A 86 -8.48 -6.76 -16.01
C GLU A 86 -7.04 -6.71 -16.55
N ASP A 87 -6.85 -6.15 -17.75
CA ASP A 87 -5.55 -6.02 -18.40
C ASP A 87 -4.56 -5.15 -17.62
N ASN A 88 -5.08 -4.20 -16.83
CA ASN A 88 -4.26 -3.24 -16.10
C ASN A 88 -3.96 -3.67 -14.66
N LEU A 89 -4.57 -4.74 -14.14
CA LEU A 89 -4.47 -5.12 -12.73
C LEU A 89 -3.02 -5.23 -12.24
N PHE A 90 -2.19 -5.99 -12.94
CA PHE A 90 -0.80 -6.24 -12.52
C PHE A 90 0.09 -5.03 -12.75
N THR A 91 -0.14 -4.25 -13.80
CA THR A 91 0.59 -3.01 -14.05
C THR A 91 0.32 -2.01 -12.94
N VAL A 92 -0.95 -1.79 -12.61
CA VAL A 92 -1.38 -0.91 -11.53
C VAL A 92 -0.88 -1.40 -10.17
N PHE A 93 -0.87 -2.71 -9.92
CA PHE A 93 -0.28 -3.29 -8.71
C PHE A 93 1.20 -2.93 -8.56
N ASN A 94 2.00 -3.15 -9.61
CA ASN A 94 3.43 -2.86 -9.60
C ASN A 94 3.73 -1.37 -9.40
N GLU A 95 2.93 -0.52 -10.03
CA GLU A 95 3.08 0.93 -9.91
C GLU A 95 2.68 1.44 -8.52
N ALA A 96 1.57 0.93 -7.97
CA ALA A 96 1.16 1.22 -6.62
C ALA A 96 2.24 0.81 -5.61
N LYS A 97 2.83 -0.38 -5.78
CA LYS A 97 3.96 -0.85 -4.98
C LYS A 97 5.12 0.15 -5.03
N ALA A 98 5.54 0.54 -6.23
CA ALA A 98 6.63 1.49 -6.41
C ALA A 98 6.35 2.85 -5.73
N PHE A 99 5.12 3.38 -5.83
CA PHE A 99 4.76 4.63 -5.16
C PHE A 99 4.77 4.52 -3.64
N ILE A 100 4.32 3.40 -3.08
CA ILE A 100 4.30 3.16 -1.63
C ILE A 100 5.73 3.04 -1.11
N GLU A 101 6.60 2.28 -1.79
CA GLU A 101 8.02 2.13 -1.45
C GLU A 101 8.78 3.45 -1.55
N ALA A 102 8.53 4.25 -2.60
CA ALA A 102 9.14 5.57 -2.76
C ALA A 102 8.73 6.53 -1.63
N THR A 103 7.46 6.47 -1.19
CA THR A 103 6.97 7.30 -0.08
C THR A 103 7.59 6.88 1.25
N ARG A 104 7.73 5.57 1.48
CA ARG A 104 8.38 5.02 2.68
C ARG A 104 9.84 5.47 2.79
N SER A 105 10.57 5.39 1.68
CA SER A 105 11.98 5.77 1.62
C SER A 105 12.20 7.24 1.96
N LYS A 106 11.32 8.13 1.49
CA LYS A 106 11.43 9.58 1.74
C LYS A 106 11.32 9.93 3.23
N GLY A 107 10.41 9.29 3.97
CA GLY A 107 10.24 9.54 5.40
C GLY A 107 11.37 8.99 6.27
N ILE A 108 11.96 7.85 5.88
CA ILE A 108 13.05 7.22 6.63
C ILE A 108 14.28 8.13 6.69
N PHE A 109 14.69 8.76 5.59
CA PHE A 109 15.86 9.64 5.60
C PHE A 109 15.65 10.88 6.48
N GLU A 110 14.47 11.49 6.44
CA GLU A 110 14.14 12.63 7.32
C GLU A 110 14.18 12.22 8.80
N GLU A 111 13.59 11.07 9.15
CA GLU A 111 13.60 10.52 10.51
C GLU A 111 15.02 10.20 11.00
N LEU A 112 15.83 9.54 10.17
CA LEU A 112 17.20 9.18 10.50
C LEU A 112 18.11 10.40 10.62
N THR A 113 17.90 11.42 9.79
CA THR A 113 18.66 12.69 9.86
C THR A 113 18.31 13.44 11.14
N ALA A 114 17.02 13.58 11.46
CA ALA A 114 16.59 14.21 12.71
C ALA A 114 17.09 13.44 13.95
N LEU A 115 17.17 12.10 13.87
CA LEU A 115 17.73 11.27 14.93
C LEU A 115 19.25 11.48 15.06
N ALA A 116 19.97 11.57 13.95
CA ALA A 116 21.40 11.86 13.95
C ALA A 116 21.69 13.23 14.59
N ASP A 117 20.92 14.26 14.24
CA ASP A 117 21.04 15.61 14.81
C ASP A 117 20.72 15.63 16.31
N LYS A 118 19.75 14.84 16.75
CA LYS A 118 19.33 14.79 18.16
C LYS A 118 20.28 14.00 19.04
N THR A 119 20.77 12.86 18.55
CA THR A 119 21.52 11.89 19.37
C THR A 119 23.02 11.98 19.19
N HIS A 120 23.48 12.55 18.06
CA HIS A 120 24.87 12.56 17.63
C HIS A 120 25.54 11.17 17.71
N CYS A 121 24.74 10.10 17.56
CA CYS A 121 25.18 8.72 17.76
C CYS A 121 24.83 7.88 16.54
N LEU A 122 25.87 7.41 15.84
CA LEU A 122 25.71 6.60 14.63
C LEU A 122 25.06 5.24 14.93
N GLU A 123 25.36 4.62 16.08
CA GLU A 123 24.75 3.35 16.48
C GLU A 123 23.23 3.47 16.64
N ALA A 124 22.75 4.57 17.21
CA ALA A 124 21.32 4.84 17.35
C ALA A 124 20.65 4.93 15.97
N VAL A 125 21.29 5.62 15.03
CA VAL A 125 20.81 5.76 13.64
C VAL A 125 20.77 4.41 12.93
N ILE A 126 21.83 3.62 13.00
CA ILE A 126 21.90 2.30 12.37
C ILE A 126 20.86 1.36 12.96
N ASN A 127 20.70 1.36 14.28
CA ASN A 127 19.75 0.49 14.95
C ASN A 127 18.31 0.84 14.54
N THR A 128 17.94 2.13 14.56
CA THR A 128 16.62 2.58 14.10
C THR A 128 16.39 2.26 12.63
N ALA A 129 17.39 2.49 11.77
CA ALA A 129 17.28 2.15 10.35
C ALA A 129 17.06 0.65 10.13
N SER A 130 17.76 -0.21 10.89
CA SER A 130 17.64 -1.67 10.77
C SER A 130 16.24 -2.17 11.12
N VAL A 131 15.64 -1.60 12.17
CA VAL A 131 14.25 -1.89 12.58
C VAL A 131 13.27 -1.41 11.51
N ARG A 132 13.45 -0.21 10.97
CA ARG A 132 12.56 0.36 9.94
C ARG A 132 12.62 -0.38 8.61
N LEU A 133 13.80 -0.84 8.22
CA LEU A 133 14.02 -1.57 6.97
C LEU A 133 13.76 -3.07 7.11
N GLY A 134 13.62 -3.58 8.34
CA GLY A 134 13.38 -5.00 8.61
C GLY A 134 14.57 -5.89 8.23
N ASN A 135 15.78 -5.34 8.17
CA ASN A 135 16.98 -6.03 7.72
C ASN A 135 18.18 -5.65 8.58
N SER A 136 19.13 -6.57 8.74
CA SER A 136 20.42 -6.26 9.36
C SER A 136 21.20 -5.29 8.48
N LEU A 137 21.74 -4.23 9.09
CA LEU A 137 22.54 -3.22 8.41
C LEU A 137 23.99 -3.30 8.86
N LEU A 138 24.90 -3.24 7.91
CA LEU A 138 26.33 -3.07 8.14
C LEU A 138 26.72 -1.68 7.67
N PHE A 139 27.28 -0.89 8.58
CA PHE A 139 27.89 0.39 8.22
C PHE A 139 29.36 0.15 7.90
N CYS A 140 29.74 0.45 6.67
CA CYS A 140 31.13 0.48 6.25
C CYS A 140 31.49 1.92 5.92
N ASP A 141 32.45 2.48 6.64
CA ASP A 141 33.10 3.71 6.19
C ASP A 141 33.86 3.41 4.89
N MET A 142 33.74 4.30 3.90
CA MET A 142 34.38 4.15 2.59
C MET A 142 35.76 4.83 2.53
N ASN A 143 36.26 5.33 3.67
CA ASN A 143 37.60 5.90 3.81
C ASN A 143 38.67 4.87 4.15
#